data_AF-G0NTM6-F1
#
_entry.id   AF-G0NTM6-F1
#
_cell.length_a   1.000
_cell.length_b   1.000
_cell.length_c   1.000
_cell.angle_alpha   90.00
_cell.angle_beta   90.00
_cell.angle_gamma   90.00
#
_symmetry.space_group_name_H-M   'P 1'
#
loop_
_entity.id
_entity.type
_entity.pdbx_description
1 polymer ?
#
loop_
_entity_poly.entity_id
_entity_poly.type
_entity_poly.pdbx_seq_one_letter_code
_entity_poly.pdbx_strand_id
1 'polypeptide(L)'
;MKTIVLLLVLTILAFSYPAEYGLGLAVKAGHEDLILAVRASEPKAYTRVLKNGEKQTWNLSGPNKGTWIDAKGNKIPSSHFVFIAPNTLKIKKVTKEDAGIYDYIPLHEPVKTKLPKGVHIDPILPSGFKLDVN
;
A
#
# COMPACT_ATOMS: atom_id res chain seq x y z
N MET A 1 38.05 -3.90 -22.41
CA MET A 1 36.91 -2.97 -22.25
C MET A 1 35.58 -3.68 -22.52
N LYS A 2 35.17 -4.65 -21.68
CA LYS A 2 33.86 -5.33 -21.82
C LYS A 2 33.17 -5.64 -20.47
N THR A 3 33.86 -5.39 -19.35
CA THR A 3 33.36 -5.69 -18.00
C THR A 3 32.71 -4.50 -17.29
N ILE A 4 32.85 -3.28 -17.81
CA ILE A 4 32.35 -2.06 -17.15
C ILE A 4 30.83 -1.85 -17.40
N VAL A 5 30.28 -2.44 -18.47
CA VAL A 5 28.85 -2.24 -18.83
C VAL A 5 27.91 -3.04 -17.92
N LEU A 6 28.37 -4.11 -17.27
CA LEU A 6 27.52 -4.98 -16.46
C LEU A 6 27.16 -4.38 -15.08
N LEU A 7 27.98 -3.46 -14.56
CA LEU A 7 27.75 -2.82 -13.26
C LEU A 7 26.72 -1.69 -13.32
N LEU A 8 26.44 -1.14 -14.50
CA LEU A 8 25.48 -0.03 -14.66
C LEU A 8 24.02 -0.50 -14.75
N VAL A 9 23.79 -1.77 -15.11
CA VAL A 9 22.44 -2.34 -15.27
C VAL A 9 21.86 -2.81 -13.93
N LEU A 10 22.71 -3.15 -12.94
CA LEU A 10 22.23 -3.59 -11.62
C LEU A 10 21.76 -2.44 -10.71
N THR A 11 22.13 -1.19 -11.00
CA THR A 11 21.77 -0.04 -10.18
C THR A 11 20.42 0.58 -10.54
N ILE A 12 19.83 0.23 -11.68
CA ILE A 12 18.57 0.85 -12.15
C ILE A 12 17.33 0.21 -11.49
N LEU A 13 17.44 -1.00 -10.93
CA LEU A 13 16.32 -1.66 -10.23
C LEU A 13 16.15 -1.27 -8.76
N ALA A 14 17.03 -0.43 -8.20
CA ALA A 14 17.01 -0.07 -6.78
C ALA A 14 16.26 1.25 -6.47
N PHE A 15 15.86 2.03 -7.49
CA PHE A 15 15.34 3.40 -7.30
C PHE A 15 13.89 3.63 -7.73
N SER A 16 13.10 2.59 -7.95
CA SER A 16 11.65 2.70 -8.20
C SER A 16 10.81 2.51 -6.93
N TYR A 17 11.31 2.94 -5.78
CA TYR A 17 10.44 3.27 -4.65
C TYR A 17 10.13 4.76 -4.75
N PRO A 18 8.95 5.18 -5.24
CA PRO A 18 8.60 6.59 -5.20
C PRO A 18 8.66 7.05 -3.74
N ALA A 19 9.33 8.18 -3.53
CA ALA A 19 9.55 8.84 -2.24
C ALA A 19 8.25 9.44 -1.65
N GLU A 20 7.10 8.87 -2.00
CA GLU A 20 5.75 9.38 -1.72
C GLU A 20 5.03 8.59 -0.63
N TYR A 21 5.65 7.53 -0.11
CA TYR A 21 5.02 6.69 0.91
C TYR A 21 5.27 7.25 2.31
N GLY A 22 4.19 7.48 3.05
CA GLY A 22 4.20 8.06 4.39
C GLY A 22 4.99 7.27 5.43
N LEU A 23 4.99 7.83 6.64
CA LEU A 23 5.59 7.31 7.88
C LEU A 23 5.75 5.78 7.85
N GLY A 24 7.00 5.30 7.80
CA GLY A 24 7.31 3.88 7.85
C GLY A 24 7.14 3.30 9.25
N LEU A 25 6.57 2.10 9.35
CA LEU A 25 6.47 1.34 10.59
C LEU A 25 7.28 0.04 10.44
N ALA A 26 8.20 -0.20 11.36
CA ALA A 26 8.96 -1.44 11.44
C ALA A 26 8.43 -2.32 12.60
N VAL A 27 8.06 -3.56 12.30
CA VAL A 27 7.57 -4.54 13.29
C VAL A 27 8.32 -5.86 13.15
N LYS A 28 8.24 -6.73 14.17
CA LYS A 28 8.77 -8.09 14.07
C LYS A 28 7.75 -9.03 13.45
N ALA A 29 8.22 -10.03 12.72
CA ALA A 29 7.37 -11.15 12.30
C ALA A 29 6.70 -11.80 13.53
N GLY A 30 5.43 -12.17 13.38
CA GLY A 30 4.60 -12.72 14.45
C GLY A 30 3.91 -11.68 15.33
N HIS A 31 4.11 -10.38 15.11
CA HIS A 31 3.33 -9.33 15.79
C HIS A 31 1.84 -9.53 15.54
N GLU A 32 1.05 -9.53 16.60
CA GLU A 32 -0.39 -9.79 16.53
C GLU A 32 -1.19 -8.48 16.46
N ASP A 33 -2.37 -8.54 15.85
CA ASP A 33 -3.36 -7.46 15.78
C ASP A 33 -2.82 -6.08 15.33
N LEU A 34 -1.90 -6.07 14.36
CA LEU A 34 -1.37 -4.84 13.78
C LEU A 34 -2.45 -4.09 13.00
N ILE A 35 -2.79 -2.88 13.43
CA ILE A 35 -3.61 -1.94 12.66
C ILE A 35 -2.72 -1.27 11.61
N LEU A 36 -3.13 -1.35 10.34
CA LEU A 36 -2.44 -0.65 9.27
C LEU A 36 -2.70 0.85 9.37
N ALA A 37 -1.62 1.64 9.42
CA ALA A 37 -1.67 3.09 9.57
C ALA A 37 -2.04 3.83 8.25
N VAL A 38 -2.94 3.24 7.45
CA VAL A 38 -3.47 3.86 6.24
C VAL A 38 -4.50 4.91 6.64
N ARG A 39 -4.33 6.15 6.18
CA ARG A 39 -5.27 7.26 6.45
C ARG A 39 -6.47 7.20 5.51
N ALA A 40 -7.23 6.12 5.60
CA ALA A 40 -8.36 5.87 4.72
C ALA A 40 -9.59 6.69 5.14
N SER A 41 -10.11 7.51 4.22
CA SER A 41 -11.44 8.10 4.32
C SER A 41 -12.36 7.40 3.33
N GLU A 42 -13.39 6.72 3.84
CA GLU A 42 -14.38 5.98 3.03
C GLU A 42 -13.74 5.06 1.97
N PRO A 43 -12.99 4.03 2.37
CA PRO A 43 -12.31 3.18 1.40
C PRO A 43 -13.31 2.34 0.59
N LYS A 44 -13.07 2.23 -0.72
CA LYS A 44 -13.64 1.18 -1.58
C LYS A 44 -12.82 -0.10 -1.52
N ALA A 45 -11.50 0.06 -1.44
CA ALA A 45 -10.53 -1.01 -1.39
C ALA A 45 -9.25 -0.54 -0.71
N TYR A 46 -8.45 -1.49 -0.22
CA TYR A 46 -7.05 -1.25 0.14
C TYR A 46 -6.15 -1.76 -0.96
N THR A 47 -4.95 -1.18 -1.06
CA THR A 47 -3.93 -1.65 -2.01
C THR A 47 -2.64 -1.89 -1.27
N ARG A 48 -1.82 -2.78 -1.84
CA ARG A 48 -0.43 -2.91 -1.42
C ARG A 48 0.50 -3.13 -2.59
N VAL A 49 1.73 -2.64 -2.44
CA VAL A 49 2.87 -2.96 -3.29
C VAL A 49 3.88 -3.74 -2.44
N LEU A 50 4.05 -5.01 -2.76
CA LEU A 50 4.98 -5.89 -2.04
C LEU A 50 6.43 -5.61 -2.43
N LYS A 51 7.38 -6.14 -1.66
CA LYS A 51 8.82 -5.99 -1.94
C LYS A 51 9.25 -6.47 -3.33
N ASN A 52 8.56 -7.47 -3.88
CA ASN A 52 8.80 -8.00 -5.23
C ASN A 52 8.17 -7.12 -6.35
N GLY A 53 7.54 -6.00 -6.00
CA GLY A 53 6.88 -5.08 -6.93
C GLY A 53 5.45 -5.48 -7.30
N GLU A 54 4.94 -6.61 -6.80
CA GLU A 54 3.57 -7.02 -7.05
C GLU A 54 2.56 -6.07 -6.42
N LYS A 55 1.60 -5.63 -7.23
CA LYS A 55 0.47 -4.82 -6.79
C LYS A 55 -0.73 -5.70 -6.52
N GLN A 56 -1.34 -5.52 -5.35
CA GLN A 56 -2.50 -6.28 -4.93
C GLN A 56 -3.59 -5.35 -4.40
N THR A 57 -4.85 -5.75 -4.60
CA THR A 57 -6.03 -4.99 -4.15
C THR A 57 -6.90 -5.84 -3.23
N TRP A 58 -7.36 -5.26 -2.13
CA TRP A 58 -8.32 -5.87 -1.20
C TRP A 58 -9.65 -5.14 -1.31
N ASN A 59 -10.65 -5.77 -1.92
CA ASN A 59 -11.95 -5.15 -2.12
C ASN A 59 -12.83 -5.25 -0.85
N LEU A 60 -13.59 -4.18 -0.55
CA LEU A 60 -14.57 -4.17 0.53
C LEU A 60 -15.98 -4.56 0.09
N SER A 61 -16.21 -4.69 -1.22
CA SER A 61 -17.47 -5.11 -1.84
C SER A 61 -17.24 -5.99 -3.08
N GLY A 62 -18.30 -6.64 -3.56
CA GLY A 62 -18.28 -7.48 -4.77
C GLY A 62 -17.75 -8.91 -4.57
N PRO A 63 -17.56 -9.67 -5.68
CA PRO A 63 -17.24 -11.11 -5.66
C PRO A 63 -15.89 -11.48 -5.01
N ASN A 64 -14.97 -10.52 -4.91
CA ASN A 64 -13.64 -10.67 -4.30
C ASN A 64 -13.52 -9.92 -2.97
N LYS A 65 -14.66 -9.62 -2.31
CA LYS A 65 -14.67 -8.99 -1.00
C LYS A 65 -13.85 -9.81 0.00
N GLY A 66 -12.97 -9.14 0.74
CA GLY A 66 -12.25 -9.83 1.82
C GLY A 66 -11.04 -10.64 1.37
N THR A 67 -10.55 -10.46 0.13
CA THR A 67 -9.40 -11.21 -0.39
C THR A 67 -8.51 -10.30 -1.22
N TRP A 68 -7.19 -10.49 -1.10
CA TRP A 68 -6.22 -9.87 -1.99
C TRP A 68 -6.38 -10.43 -3.39
N ILE A 69 -6.37 -9.57 -4.40
CA ILE A 69 -6.29 -9.97 -5.81
C ILE A 69 -5.08 -9.32 -6.48
N ASP A 70 -4.46 -10.04 -7.42
CA ASP A 70 -3.40 -9.48 -8.26
C ASP A 70 -3.96 -8.55 -9.36
N ALA A 71 -3.07 -7.98 -10.18
CA ALA A 71 -3.44 -7.13 -11.31
C ALA A 71 -4.26 -7.85 -12.40
N LYS A 72 -4.26 -9.18 -12.42
CA LYS A 72 -5.04 -10.01 -13.35
C LYS A 72 -6.40 -10.43 -12.75
N GLY A 73 -6.67 -10.08 -11.48
CA GLY A 73 -7.88 -10.46 -10.76
C GLY A 73 -7.83 -11.83 -10.10
N ASN A 74 -6.69 -12.51 -10.08
CA ASN A 74 -6.54 -13.79 -9.42
C ASN A 74 -6.50 -13.58 -7.91
N LYS A 75 -7.21 -14.45 -7.17
CA LYS A 75 -7.20 -14.44 -5.71
C LYS A 75 -5.83 -14.86 -5.18
N ILE A 76 -5.30 -14.06 -4.27
CA ILE A 76 -4.10 -14.34 -3.51
C ILE A 76 -4.55 -14.87 -2.14
N PRO A 77 -4.19 -16.13 -1.79
CA PRO A 77 -4.51 -16.69 -0.49
C PRO A 77 -3.95 -15.81 0.64
N SER A 78 -4.84 -15.28 1.47
CA SER A 78 -4.48 -14.51 2.66
C SER A 78 -5.67 -14.51 3.61
N SER A 79 -5.50 -15.03 4.81
CA SER A 79 -6.58 -15.24 5.80
C SER A 79 -6.37 -14.44 7.09
N HIS A 80 -5.19 -13.85 7.25
CA HIS A 80 -4.78 -13.18 8.48
C HIS A 80 -5.11 -11.70 8.51
N PHE A 81 -5.81 -11.17 7.52
CA PHE A 81 -6.24 -9.78 7.50
C PHE A 81 -7.75 -9.66 7.74
N VAL A 82 -8.17 -8.58 8.38
CA VAL A 82 -9.58 -8.30 8.70
C VAL A 82 -9.87 -6.81 8.53
N PHE A 83 -10.98 -6.52 7.87
CA PHE A 83 -11.53 -5.17 7.84
C PHE A 83 -12.34 -4.90 9.12
N ILE A 84 -12.05 -3.78 9.76
CA ILE A 84 -12.79 -3.23 10.89
C ILE A 84 -13.43 -1.94 10.39
N ALA A 85 -14.77 -1.92 10.35
CA ALA A 85 -15.52 -0.74 9.94
C ALA A 85 -15.22 0.44 10.89
N PRO A 86 -15.19 1.68 10.37
CA PRO A 86 -15.58 2.07 9.01
C PRO A 86 -14.43 2.05 7.98
N ASN A 87 -13.17 2.02 8.41
CA ASN A 87 -12.04 2.38 7.55
C ASN A 87 -10.69 1.79 7.98
N THR A 88 -10.70 0.68 8.72
CA THR A 88 -9.47 0.08 9.24
C THR A 88 -9.22 -1.29 8.63
N LEU A 89 -8.00 -1.55 8.17
CA LEU A 89 -7.53 -2.89 7.82
C LEU A 89 -6.51 -3.35 8.86
N LYS A 90 -6.73 -4.53 9.44
CA LYS A 90 -5.90 -5.12 10.50
C LYS A 90 -5.22 -6.38 9.99
N ILE A 91 -3.97 -6.60 10.37
CA ILE A 91 -3.26 -7.88 10.25
C ILE A 91 -3.32 -8.59 11.60
N LYS A 92 -4.01 -9.72 11.69
CA LYS A 92 -4.11 -10.57 12.89
C LYS A 92 -2.75 -11.06 13.36
N LYS A 93 -1.87 -11.44 12.43
CA LYS A 93 -0.52 -11.92 12.73
C LYS A 93 0.41 -11.65 11.55
N VAL A 94 1.38 -10.75 11.75
CA VAL A 94 2.27 -10.26 10.68
C VAL A 94 3.25 -11.34 10.23
N THR A 95 3.43 -11.50 8.93
CA THR A 95 4.50 -12.34 8.34
C THR A 95 5.47 -11.50 7.51
N LYS A 96 6.61 -12.07 7.10
CA LYS A 96 7.61 -11.33 6.31
C LYS A 96 7.09 -10.91 4.93
N GLU A 97 6.17 -11.69 4.40
CA GLU A 97 5.49 -11.49 3.11
C GLU A 97 4.52 -10.30 3.15
N ASP A 98 4.12 -9.85 4.34
CA ASP A 98 3.28 -8.65 4.49
C ASP A 98 4.07 -7.35 4.33
N ALA A 99 5.40 -7.41 4.31
CA ALA A 99 6.22 -6.22 4.14
C ALA A 99 5.97 -5.59 2.76
N GLY A 100 5.74 -4.29 2.76
CA GLY A 100 5.35 -3.57 1.57
C GLY A 100 4.80 -2.20 1.89
N ILE A 101 4.27 -1.57 0.87
CA ILE A 101 3.64 -0.27 0.96
C ILE A 101 2.14 -0.46 0.87
N TYR A 102 1.40 0.11 1.79
CA TYR A 102 -0.06 0.01 1.84
C TYR A 102 -0.69 1.38 1.59
N ASP A 103 -1.80 1.38 0.88
CA ASP A 103 -2.62 2.56 0.63
C ASP A 103 -4.09 2.15 0.44
N TYR A 104 -4.95 3.07 0.01
CA TYR A 104 -6.35 2.80 -0.27
C TYR A 104 -6.85 3.47 -1.55
N ILE A 105 -7.97 2.94 -2.07
CA ILE A 105 -8.75 3.56 -3.13
C ILE A 105 -10.01 4.14 -2.47
N PRO A 106 -10.27 5.45 -2.60
CA PRO A 106 -11.46 6.06 -2.02
C PRO A 106 -12.73 5.60 -2.74
N LEU A 107 -13.85 5.57 -2.02
CA LEU A 107 -15.17 5.28 -2.57
C LEU A 107 -15.66 6.36 -3.53
N HIS A 108 -15.30 7.60 -3.24
CA HIS A 108 -15.62 8.77 -4.05
C HIS A 108 -14.32 9.40 -4.56
N GLU A 109 -14.31 9.76 -5.84
CA GLU A 109 -13.18 10.54 -6.36
C GLU A 109 -13.11 11.90 -5.67
N PRO A 110 -11.90 12.40 -5.34
CA PRO A 110 -11.76 13.71 -4.73
C PRO A 110 -12.31 14.78 -5.68
N VAL A 111 -13.17 15.65 -5.14
CA VAL A 111 -13.75 16.76 -5.90
C VAL A 111 -12.63 17.72 -6.30
N LYS A 112 -12.44 17.93 -7.60
CA LYS A 112 -11.50 18.92 -8.12
C LYS A 112 -12.10 20.31 -7.97
N THR A 113 -11.77 20.99 -6.88
CA THR A 113 -12.21 22.38 -6.65
C THR A 113 -11.27 23.34 -7.36
N LYS A 114 -11.82 24.29 -8.14
CA LYS A 114 -11.05 25.41 -8.67
C LYS A 114 -10.74 26.37 -7.52
N LEU A 115 -9.47 26.55 -7.22
CA LEU A 115 -9.04 27.50 -6.20
C LEU A 115 -9.14 28.94 -6.74
N PRO A 116 -9.57 29.91 -5.91
CA PRO A 116 -9.43 31.33 -6.23
C PRO A 116 -7.97 31.71 -6.50
N LYS A 117 -7.74 32.80 -7.25
CA LYS A 117 -6.40 33.32 -7.47
C LYS A 117 -5.71 33.62 -6.13
N GLY A 118 -4.48 33.14 -5.96
CA GLY A 118 -3.67 33.35 -4.75
C GLY A 118 -3.90 32.34 -3.63
N VAL A 119 -4.85 31.41 -3.78
CA VAL A 119 -5.07 30.31 -2.82
C VAL A 119 -4.31 29.07 -3.27
N HIS A 120 -3.55 28.46 -2.37
CA HIS A 120 -2.96 27.15 -2.53
C HIS A 120 -3.53 26.19 -1.47
N ILE A 121 -3.45 24.90 -1.75
CA ILE A 121 -3.72 23.84 -0.78
C ILE A 121 -2.36 23.31 -0.36
N ASP A 122 -2.09 23.30 0.95
CA ASP A 122 -0.88 22.68 1.47
C ASP A 122 -0.84 21.19 1.14
N PRO A 123 0.35 20.61 0.89
CA PRO A 123 0.47 19.20 0.60
C PRO A 123 -0.15 18.37 1.72
N ILE A 124 -1.16 17.57 1.37
CA ILE A 124 -1.80 16.65 2.29
C ILE A 124 -0.78 15.55 2.58
N LEU A 125 -0.64 15.17 3.86
CA LEU A 125 0.19 14.03 4.26
C LEU A 125 -0.26 12.78 3.48
N PRO A 126 0.68 11.96 2.99
CA PRO A 126 0.35 10.79 2.19
C PRO A 126 -0.61 9.85 2.94
N SER A 127 -1.55 9.28 2.19
CA SER A 127 -2.55 8.35 2.72
C SER A 127 -1.95 6.98 3.06
N GLY A 128 -0.97 6.56 2.27
CA GLY A 128 -0.28 5.30 2.43
C GLY A 128 0.85 5.33 3.46
N PHE A 129 1.29 4.14 3.86
CA PHE A 129 2.40 3.94 4.79
C PHE A 129 3.24 2.73 4.38
N LYS A 130 4.51 2.71 4.77
CA LYS A 130 5.42 1.58 4.55
C LYS A 130 5.45 0.66 5.77
N LEU A 131 5.24 -0.64 5.57
CA LEU A 131 5.42 -1.67 6.57
C LEU A 131 6.73 -2.44 6.31
N ASP A 132 7.67 -2.33 7.24
CA ASP A 132 8.86 -3.18 7.29
C ASP A 132 8.67 -4.27 8.34
N VAL A 133 9.00 -5.52 7.98
CA VAL A 133 8.90 -6.68 8.88
C VAL A 133 10.28 -7.31 9.05
N ASN A 134 10.75 -7.34 10.30
CA ASN A 134 12.06 -7.86 10.72
C ASN A 134 11.96 -9.30 11.23
#